data_AF-A0A9R1IDE0-F1
#
_entry.id   AF-A0A9R1IDE0-F1
#
_cell.length_a   1.000
_cell.length_b   1.000
_cell.length_c   1.000
_cell.angle_alpha   90.00
_cell.angle_beta   90.00
_cell.angle_gamma   90.00
#
_symmetry.space_group_name_H-M   'P 1'
#
loop_
_entity.id
_entity.type
_entity.pdbx_description
1 polymer ?
#
loop_
_entity_poly.entity_id
_entity_poly.type
_entity_poly.pdbx_seq_one_letter_code
_entity_poly.pdbx_strand_id
1 'polypeptide(L)'
;MVQTLRHCEAPAAKGEQKWCPTSLESMIDIATSSLGTSHVRAMSTVVGKEGTPRQEYTLTDVKCTGADRLLVCHAEPYAYAVFACHLPRATRAYTLSMVGEDGTAVEAVAVCHAETAAWNPRHVAFQVLKVKPGTVPVCHLVPQDHVVWTSGREFASYLDV
;
A
#
# COMPACT_ATOMS: atom_id res chain seq x y z
N MET A 1 -19.12 6.56 -3.30
CA MET A 1 -19.38 7.06 -4.68
C MET A 1 -18.80 8.45 -4.96
N VAL A 2 -19.39 9.57 -4.52
CA VAL A 2 -18.83 10.91 -4.84
C VAL A 2 -17.38 11.09 -4.36
N GLN A 3 -17.04 10.54 -3.20
CA GLN A 3 -15.67 10.60 -2.68
C GLN A 3 -14.67 9.86 -3.57
N THR A 4 -15.02 8.66 -4.05
CA THR A 4 -14.20 7.88 -4.99
C THR A 4 -13.93 8.64 -6.28
N LEU A 5 -14.96 9.28 -6.86
CA LEU A 5 -14.77 10.12 -8.05
C LEU A 5 -13.80 11.27 -7.77
N ARG A 6 -13.96 11.98 -6.64
CA ARG A 6 -13.02 13.04 -6.23
C ARG A 6 -11.60 12.52 -6.05
N HIS A 7 -11.43 11.34 -5.45
CA HIS A 7 -10.11 10.72 -5.30
C HIS A 7 -9.51 10.36 -6.64
N CYS A 8 -10.28 9.80 -7.56
CA CYS A 8 -9.80 9.40 -8.87
C CYS A 8 -9.46 10.58 -9.79
N GLU A 9 -10.35 11.58 -9.84
CA GLU A 9 -10.23 12.76 -10.71
C GLU A 9 -9.25 13.81 -10.19
N ALA A 10 -8.86 13.76 -8.91
CA ALA A 10 -7.85 14.65 -8.37
C ALA A 10 -6.53 14.53 -9.17
N PRO A 11 -5.71 15.58 -9.27
CA PRO A 11 -4.36 15.42 -9.81
C PRO A 11 -3.53 14.49 -8.91
N ALA A 12 -2.54 13.81 -9.49
CA ALA A 12 -1.53 13.10 -8.71
C ALA A 12 -0.71 14.09 -7.87
N ALA A 13 -0.18 13.64 -6.73
CA ALA A 13 0.78 14.42 -5.98
C ALA A 13 2.03 14.69 -6.84
N LYS A 14 2.73 15.80 -6.59
CA LYS A 14 3.89 16.19 -7.40
C LYS A 14 4.94 15.08 -7.44
N GLY A 15 5.20 14.54 -8.63
CA GLY A 15 6.18 13.48 -8.85
C GLY A 15 5.62 12.05 -8.70
N GLU A 16 4.36 11.90 -8.34
CA GLU A 16 3.66 10.61 -8.36
C GLU A 16 2.91 10.43 -9.68
N GLN A 17 2.67 9.16 -10.04
CA GLN A 17 1.74 8.79 -11.09
C GLN A 17 0.51 8.15 -10.45
N LYS A 18 -0.68 8.36 -11.03
CA LYS A 18 -1.95 7.88 -10.49
C LYS A 18 -2.87 7.39 -11.60
N TRP A 19 -3.62 6.33 -11.31
CA TRP A 19 -4.61 5.72 -12.18
C TRP A 19 -5.83 5.26 -11.38
N CYS A 20 -6.97 5.15 -12.05
CA CYS A 20 -8.16 4.52 -11.48
C CYS A 20 -8.70 3.42 -12.39
N PRO A 21 -8.01 2.25 -12.49
CA PRO A 21 -8.55 1.10 -13.20
C PRO A 21 -9.86 0.65 -12.58
N THR A 22 -10.77 0.21 -13.44
CA THR A 22 -12.11 -0.27 -13.06
C THR A 22 -12.24 -1.79 -13.16
N SER A 23 -11.12 -2.50 -13.22
CA SER A 23 -11.05 -3.96 -13.28
C SER A 23 -9.72 -4.46 -12.70
N LEU A 24 -9.70 -5.73 -12.30
CA LEU A 24 -8.50 -6.38 -11.76
C LEU A 24 -7.42 -6.53 -12.84
N GLU A 25 -7.82 -6.85 -14.07
CA GLU A 25 -6.92 -7.00 -15.23
C GLU A 25 -6.21 -5.68 -15.51
N SER A 26 -6.96 -4.57 -15.55
CA SER A 26 -6.39 -3.24 -15.75
C SER A 26 -5.44 -2.85 -14.62
N MET A 27 -5.73 -3.26 -13.38
CA MET A 27 -4.83 -3.05 -12.24
C MET A 27 -3.51 -3.82 -12.41
N ILE A 28 -3.56 -5.06 -12.90
CA ILE A 28 -2.36 -5.88 -13.17
C ILE A 28 -1.54 -5.29 -14.32
N ASP A 29 -2.18 -4.82 -15.39
CA ASP A 29 -1.50 -4.15 -16.51
C ASP A 29 -0.77 -2.88 -16.04
N ILE A 30 -1.40 -2.08 -15.17
CA ILE A 30 -0.77 -0.92 -14.57
C ILE A 30 0.39 -1.34 -13.66
N ALA A 31 0.25 -2.39 -12.86
CA ALA A 31 1.32 -2.88 -11.99
C ALA A 31 2.55 -3.32 -12.78
N THR A 32 2.36 -4.16 -13.79
CA THR A 32 3.46 -4.69 -14.61
C THR A 32 4.15 -3.60 -15.43
N SER A 33 3.38 -2.72 -16.08
CA SER A 33 3.93 -1.59 -16.84
C SER A 33 4.65 -0.57 -15.94
N SER A 34 4.06 -0.23 -14.78
CA SER A 34 4.65 0.74 -13.86
C SER A 34 5.93 0.24 -13.19
N LEU A 35 6.01 -1.07 -12.94
CA LEU A 35 7.19 -1.70 -12.34
C LEU A 35 8.23 -2.14 -13.39
N GLY A 36 7.88 -2.10 -14.68
CA GLY A 36 8.76 -2.46 -15.79
C GLY A 36 9.08 -3.95 -15.86
N THR A 37 8.23 -4.82 -15.31
CA THR A 37 8.42 -6.27 -15.29
C THR A 37 7.08 -7.00 -15.22
N SER A 38 6.98 -8.17 -15.84
CA SER A 38 5.86 -9.10 -15.68
C SER A 38 5.97 -9.91 -14.38
N HIS A 39 7.17 -10.04 -13.81
CA HIS A 39 7.42 -10.71 -12.54
C HIS A 39 7.12 -9.73 -11.40
N VAL A 40 5.84 -9.62 -11.03
CA VAL A 40 5.38 -8.78 -9.93
C VAL A 40 4.97 -9.63 -8.73
N ARG A 41 5.15 -9.09 -7.52
CA ARG A 41 4.64 -9.66 -6.28
C ARG A 41 3.54 -8.75 -5.73
N ALA A 42 2.37 -9.32 -5.50
CA ALA A 42 1.27 -8.69 -4.79
C ALA A 42 1.34 -9.00 -3.29
N MET A 43 1.05 -8.01 -2.45
CA MET A 43 0.95 -8.16 -1.00
C MET A 43 -0.29 -7.39 -0.52
N SER A 44 -1.05 -7.98 0.40
CA SER A 44 -2.19 -7.37 1.09
C SER A 44 -2.22 -7.84 2.53
N THR A 45 -3.00 -7.17 3.37
CA THR A 45 -3.18 -7.59 4.75
C THR A 45 -4.15 -8.77 4.83
N VAL A 46 -3.74 -9.84 5.50
CA VAL A 46 -4.51 -11.07 5.70
C VAL A 46 -4.78 -11.23 7.19
N VAL A 47 -6.07 -11.29 7.56
CA VAL A 47 -6.51 -11.58 8.93
C VAL A 47 -6.92 -13.05 8.97
N GLY A 48 -6.35 -13.83 9.88
CA GLY A 48 -6.52 -15.29 9.91
C GLY A 48 -7.93 -15.77 10.24
N LYS A 49 -8.82 -14.87 10.67
CA LYS A 49 -10.20 -15.17 11.04
C LYS A 49 -11.15 -14.11 10.49
N GLU A 50 -12.10 -14.52 9.68
CA GLU A 50 -13.14 -13.63 9.16
C GLU A 50 -14.06 -13.14 10.29
N GLY A 51 -14.57 -11.91 10.19
CA GLY A 51 -15.45 -11.34 11.21
C GLY A 51 -14.76 -11.04 12.54
N THR A 52 -13.42 -11.02 12.57
CA THR A 52 -12.64 -10.63 13.75
C THR A 52 -13.04 -9.21 14.20
N PRO A 53 -13.48 -9.01 15.46
CA PRO A 53 -13.89 -7.70 15.94
C PRO A 53 -12.69 -6.76 16.04
N ARG A 54 -12.98 -5.46 16.18
CA ARG A 54 -11.95 -4.48 16.52
C ARG A 54 -11.36 -4.83 17.89
N GLN A 55 -10.04 -5.01 17.92
CA GLN A 55 -9.28 -5.37 19.11
C GLN A 55 -7.88 -4.78 19.04
N GLU A 56 -7.12 -4.89 20.14
CA GLU A 56 -5.70 -4.58 20.15
C GLU A 56 -4.89 -5.73 19.52
N TYR A 57 -3.76 -5.37 18.91
CA TYR A 57 -2.86 -6.31 18.26
C TYR A 57 -1.44 -6.04 18.72
N THR A 58 -0.72 -7.10 19.06
CA THR A 58 0.71 -7.06 19.35
C THR A 58 1.49 -7.35 18.07
N LEU A 59 2.41 -6.47 17.72
CA LEU A 59 3.35 -6.67 16.61
C LEU A 59 4.43 -7.66 17.04
N THR A 60 4.59 -8.75 16.29
CA THR A 60 5.52 -9.84 16.62
C THR A 60 6.72 -9.90 15.68
N ASP A 61 6.59 -9.44 14.43
CA ASP A 61 7.68 -9.39 13.47
C ASP A 61 7.52 -8.25 12.44
N VAL A 62 8.64 -7.75 11.93
CA VAL A 62 8.71 -6.69 10.92
C VAL A 62 9.81 -6.96 9.93
N LYS A 63 9.46 -7.06 8.64
CA LYS A 63 10.43 -7.26 7.55
C LYS A 63 10.25 -6.20 6.48
N CYS A 64 11.33 -5.53 6.12
CA CYS A 64 11.37 -4.64 4.96
C CYS A 64 11.30 -5.48 3.69
N THR A 65 10.47 -5.09 2.72
CA THR A 65 10.39 -5.82 1.44
C THR A 65 11.63 -5.62 0.57
N GLY A 66 12.44 -4.60 0.86
CA GLY A 66 13.61 -4.23 0.06
C GLY A 66 13.25 -3.77 -1.35
N ALA A 67 11.99 -3.40 -1.61
CA ALA A 67 11.56 -2.88 -2.89
C ALA A 67 11.86 -1.38 -2.99
N ASP A 68 12.60 -0.98 -4.02
CA ASP A 68 12.93 0.43 -4.29
C ASP A 68 11.78 1.20 -4.95
N ARG A 69 10.86 0.45 -5.58
CA ARG A 69 9.70 0.97 -6.29
C ARG A 69 8.51 0.06 -6.02
N LEU A 70 7.37 0.67 -5.69
CA LEU A 70 6.14 -0.04 -5.38
C LEU A 70 4.94 0.73 -5.90
N LEU A 71 3.94 0.01 -6.40
CA LEU A 71 2.63 0.55 -6.77
C LEU A 71 1.64 0.17 -5.67
N VAL A 72 0.89 1.14 -5.14
CA VAL A 72 -0.19 0.87 -4.18
C VAL A 72 -1.51 1.07 -4.90
N CYS A 73 -2.44 0.14 -4.72
CA CYS A 73 -3.80 0.22 -5.23
C CYS A 73 -4.79 0.08 -4.08
N HIS A 74 -5.62 1.11 -3.89
CA HIS A 74 -6.65 1.15 -2.88
C HIS A 74 -7.98 0.74 -3.50
N ALA A 75 -8.63 -0.30 -3.00
CA ALA A 75 -10.01 -0.58 -3.38
C ALA A 75 -10.91 0.55 -2.88
N GLU A 76 -11.71 1.10 -3.78
CA GLU A 76 -12.56 2.25 -3.48
C GLU A 76 -14.04 1.86 -3.40
N PRO A 77 -14.81 2.43 -2.46
CA PRO A 77 -16.23 2.13 -2.31
C PRO A 77 -17.06 2.74 -3.46
N TYR A 78 -17.30 1.91 -4.48
CA TYR A 78 -18.04 2.27 -5.69
C TYR A 78 -19.00 1.16 -6.14
N ALA A 79 -19.94 1.49 -7.04
CA ALA A 79 -20.98 0.57 -7.51
C ALA A 79 -20.43 -0.62 -8.35
N TYR A 80 -19.18 -0.52 -8.77
CA TYR A 80 -18.40 -1.54 -9.46
C TYR A 80 -16.93 -1.41 -9.02
N ALA A 81 -16.08 -2.36 -9.42
CA ALA A 81 -14.67 -2.34 -9.06
C ALA A 81 -13.98 -1.04 -9.50
N VAL A 82 -13.36 -0.33 -8.56
CA VAL A 82 -12.52 0.83 -8.81
C VAL A 82 -11.33 0.73 -7.86
N PHE A 83 -10.12 0.86 -8.40
CA PHE A 83 -8.91 0.88 -7.58
C PHE A 83 -8.20 2.21 -7.76
N ALA A 84 -8.05 3.01 -6.71
CA ALA A 84 -7.20 4.19 -6.74
C ALA A 84 -5.73 3.74 -6.63
N CYS A 85 -5.07 3.62 -7.78
CA CYS A 85 -3.68 3.19 -7.87
C CYS A 85 -2.74 4.39 -7.98
N HIS A 86 -1.63 4.36 -7.25
CA HIS A 86 -0.58 5.36 -7.40
C HIS A 86 0.81 4.78 -7.18
N LEU A 87 1.79 5.42 -7.80
CA LEU A 87 3.20 5.09 -7.73
C LEU A 87 3.92 6.18 -6.91
N PRO A 88 3.92 6.07 -5.57
CA PRO A 88 4.47 7.09 -4.71
C PRO A 88 6.00 7.10 -4.73
N ARG A 89 6.60 8.27 -4.45
CA ARG A 89 8.05 8.42 -4.34
C ARG A 89 8.52 8.21 -2.90
N ALA A 90 9.74 7.73 -2.74
CA ALA A 90 10.38 7.55 -1.44
C ALA A 90 9.50 6.77 -0.44
N THR A 91 8.81 5.74 -0.93
CA THR A 91 7.94 4.88 -0.14
C THR A 91 8.59 3.52 0.04
N ARG A 92 8.52 2.96 1.25
CA ARG A 92 8.95 1.60 1.55
C ARG A 92 7.76 0.78 2.02
N ALA A 93 7.75 -0.49 1.66
CA ALA A 93 6.79 -1.46 2.18
C ALA A 93 7.46 -2.39 3.20
N TYR A 94 6.65 -2.83 4.17
CA TYR A 94 7.03 -3.79 5.19
C TYR A 94 5.94 -4.85 5.30
N THR A 95 6.35 -6.10 5.49
CA THR A 95 5.45 -7.18 5.93
C THR A 95 5.57 -7.30 7.43
N LEU A 96 4.44 -7.45 8.10
CA LEU A 96 4.30 -7.44 9.56
C LEU A 96 3.54 -8.68 10.01
N SER A 97 4.02 -9.35 11.05
CA SER A 97 3.23 -10.36 11.75
C SER A 97 2.67 -9.74 13.02
N MET A 98 1.39 -9.95 13.28
CA MET A 98 0.68 -9.42 14.44
C MET A 98 -0.23 -10.48 15.04
N VAL A 99 -0.50 -10.40 16.34
CA VAL A 99 -1.41 -11.31 17.05
C VAL A 99 -2.41 -10.47 17.86
N GLY A 100 -3.70 -10.71 17.65
CA GLY A 100 -4.79 -10.09 18.40
C GLY A 100 -4.91 -10.64 19.81
N GLU A 101 -5.57 -9.91 20.70
CA GLU A 101 -5.85 -10.38 22.07
C GLU A 101 -6.61 -11.71 22.10
N ASP A 102 -7.46 -11.97 21.09
CA ASP A 102 -8.18 -13.23 20.92
C ASP A 102 -7.34 -14.36 20.29
N GLY A 103 -6.04 -14.12 20.07
CA GLY A 103 -5.12 -15.04 19.43
C GLY A 103 -5.18 -15.03 17.89
N THR A 104 -5.98 -14.17 17.27
CA THR A 104 -6.05 -14.08 15.80
C THR A 104 -4.73 -13.60 15.23
N ALA A 105 -4.11 -14.43 14.38
CA ALA A 105 -2.92 -14.05 13.62
C ALA A 105 -3.29 -13.12 12.45
N VAL A 106 -2.44 -12.12 12.20
CA VAL A 106 -2.56 -11.18 11.09
C VAL A 106 -1.20 -11.03 10.42
N GLU A 107 -1.17 -11.24 9.11
CA GLU A 107 -0.03 -10.90 8.26
C GLU A 107 -0.39 -9.62 7.53
N ALA A 108 0.15 -8.49 8.00
CA ALA A 108 -0.18 -7.17 7.50
C ALA A 108 0.91 -6.61 6.58
N VAL A 109 0.51 -5.66 5.74
CA VAL A 109 1.44 -4.82 4.98
C VAL A 109 1.38 -3.42 5.54
N ALA A 110 2.54 -2.80 5.77
CA ALA A 110 2.65 -1.38 6.06
C ALA A 110 3.37 -0.67 4.93
N VAL A 111 2.95 0.55 4.64
CA VAL A 111 3.69 1.48 3.76
C VAL A 111 4.12 2.68 4.57
N CYS A 112 5.36 3.12 4.34
CA CYS A 112 5.94 4.30 4.96
C CYS A 112 6.38 5.27 3.87
N HIS A 113 5.83 6.47 3.88
CA HIS A 113 6.16 7.56 2.97
C HIS A 113 7.19 8.47 3.63
N ALA A 114 8.42 8.49 3.11
CA ALA A 114 9.49 9.33 3.64
C ALA A 114 9.38 10.78 3.16
N GLU A 115 8.84 11.01 1.95
CA GLU A 115 8.64 12.35 1.39
C GLU A 115 7.16 12.72 1.40
N THR A 116 6.75 13.53 2.37
CA THR A 116 5.35 13.97 2.52
C THR A 116 5.15 15.47 2.29
N ALA A 117 6.19 16.18 1.84
CA ALA A 117 6.18 17.64 1.69
C ALA A 117 5.13 18.12 0.65
N ALA A 118 4.88 17.32 -0.39
CA ALA A 118 3.91 17.63 -1.45
C ALA A 118 2.47 17.20 -1.11
N TRP A 119 2.25 16.56 0.03
CA TRP A 119 0.91 16.13 0.44
C TRP A 119 0.04 17.31 0.85
N ASN A 120 -1.27 17.15 0.78
CA ASN A 120 -2.22 18.14 1.27
C ASN A 120 -1.93 18.45 2.76
N PRO A 121 -1.64 19.72 3.15
CA PRO A 121 -1.39 20.06 4.55
C PRO A 121 -2.53 19.74 5.51
N ARG A 122 -3.76 19.58 5.00
CA ARG A 122 -4.95 19.15 5.76
C ARG A 122 -5.17 17.63 5.72
N HIS A 123 -4.23 16.84 5.18
CA HIS A 123 -4.35 15.39 5.16
C HIS A 123 -4.51 14.83 6.58
N VAL A 124 -5.37 13.82 6.74
CA VAL A 124 -5.75 13.28 8.06
C VAL A 124 -4.55 12.81 8.88
N ALA A 125 -3.52 12.26 8.21
CA ALA A 125 -2.29 11.83 8.87
C ALA A 125 -1.61 12.96 9.68
N PHE A 126 -1.58 14.18 9.14
CA PHE A 126 -0.97 15.33 9.82
C PHE A 126 -1.79 15.80 11.03
N GLN A 127 -3.11 15.63 10.96
CA GLN A 127 -4.01 15.99 12.06
C GLN A 127 -3.90 14.99 13.21
N VAL A 128 -3.87 13.69 12.89
CA VAL A 128 -3.77 12.60 13.88
C VAL A 128 -2.38 12.57 14.54
N LEU A 129 -1.32 12.64 13.73
CA LEU A 129 0.06 12.58 14.22
C LEU A 129 0.56 13.91 14.78
N LYS A 130 -0.16 15.01 14.55
CA LYS A 130 0.21 16.38 14.98
C LYS A 130 1.57 16.82 14.42
N VAL A 131 1.84 16.48 13.16
CA VAL A 131 3.08 16.82 12.43
C VAL A 131 2.75 17.58 11.15
N LYS A 132 3.77 18.22 10.54
CA LYS A 132 3.60 18.99 9.30
C LYS A 132 4.11 18.19 8.08
N PRO A 133 3.62 18.48 6.87
CA PRO A 133 4.20 17.93 5.63
C PRO A 133 5.72 18.05 5.59
N GLY A 134 6.41 16.97 5.23
CA GLY A 134 7.85 16.94 5.02
C GLY A 134 8.72 16.95 6.28
N THR A 135 8.12 16.89 7.47
CA THR A 135 8.90 16.92 8.73
C THR A 135 9.30 15.55 9.24
N VAL A 136 8.46 14.54 9.04
CA VAL A 136 8.69 13.16 9.44
C VAL A 136 8.09 12.18 8.41
N PRO A 137 8.59 10.94 8.33
CA PRO A 137 7.92 9.89 7.58
C PRO A 137 6.53 9.60 8.16
N VAL A 138 5.58 9.26 7.30
CA VAL A 138 4.24 8.82 7.69
C VAL A 138 4.07 7.36 7.27
N CYS A 139 3.76 6.50 8.23
CA CYS A 139 3.49 5.09 8.00
C CYS A 139 2.03 4.74 8.30
N HIS A 140 1.48 3.78 7.57
CA HIS A 140 0.19 3.19 7.89
C HIS A 140 0.11 1.72 7.48
N LEU A 141 -0.76 0.97 8.16
CA LEU A 141 -1.18 -0.36 7.74
C LEU A 141 -2.06 -0.26 6.49
N VAL A 142 -1.92 -1.21 5.58
CA VAL A 142 -2.70 -1.34 4.37
C VAL A 142 -3.94 -2.20 4.67
N PRO A 143 -5.17 -1.74 4.38
CA PRO A 143 -6.39 -2.55 4.51
C PRO A 143 -6.37 -3.87 3.72
N GLN A 144 -7.25 -4.82 4.07
CA GLN A 144 -7.28 -6.17 3.48
C GLN A 144 -7.62 -6.20 1.99
N ASP A 145 -8.42 -5.24 1.54
CA ASP A 145 -8.89 -5.09 0.16
C ASP A 145 -7.95 -4.21 -0.70
N HIS A 146 -6.81 -3.80 -0.14
CA HIS A 146 -5.81 -2.98 -0.83
C HIS A 146 -4.59 -3.83 -1.17
N VAL A 147 -3.92 -3.48 -2.27
CA VAL A 147 -2.80 -4.27 -2.80
C VAL A 147 -1.56 -3.40 -2.99
N VAL A 148 -0.43 -3.88 -2.47
CA VAL A 148 0.90 -3.34 -2.75
C VAL A 148 1.61 -4.27 -3.73
N TRP A 149 2.00 -3.71 -4.87
CA TRP A 149 2.76 -4.40 -5.90
C TRP A 149 4.23 -3.99 -5.84
N THR A 150 5.11 -4.98 -5.95
CA THR A 150 6.56 -4.79 -6.04
C THR A 150 7.11 -5.63 -7.19
N SER A 151 8.29 -5.28 -7.70
CA SER A 151 8.99 -6.20 -8.59
C SER A 151 9.36 -7.47 -7.81
N GLY A 152 8.98 -8.63 -8.34
CA GLY A 152 9.52 -9.89 -7.89
C GLY A 152 10.99 -9.92 -8.26
N ARG A 153 11.88 -10.03 -7.27
CA ARG A 153 13.24 -10.44 -7.58
C ARG A 153 13.15 -11.88 -8.06
N GLU A 154 13.66 -12.18 -9.26
CA GLU A 154 14.22 -13.52 -9.46
C GLU A 154 15.21 -13.70 -8.31
N PHE A 155 15.10 -14.81 -7.58
CA PHE A 155 16.28 -15.29 -6.90
C PHE A 155 17.30 -15.48 -8.02
N ALA A 156 18.25 -14.54 -8.15
CA ALA A 156 19.56 -14.88 -8.67
C ALA A 156 19.99 -16.03 -7.77
N SER A 157 19.78 -17.25 -8.25
CA SER A 157 20.38 -18.41 -7.65
C SER A 157 21.86 -18.06 -7.55
N TYR A 158 22.39 -18.13 -6.34
CA TYR A 158 23.81 -18.34 -6.17
C TYR A 158 24.14 -19.64 -6.91
N LEU A 159 24.44 -19.51 -8.19
CA LEU A 159 25.17 -20.47 -9.00
C LEU A 159 26.38 -19.73 -9.55
N ASP A 160 27.20 -19.21 -8.63
CA ASP A 160 28.64 -19.20 -8.84
C ASP A 160 29.14 -20.59 -8.42
N VAL A 161 29.32 -21.46 -9.42
CA VAL A 161 30.21 -22.62 -9.36
C VAL A 161 31.61 -22.12 -9.71
#